data_AF-A0A3B0V6N6-F1
#
_entry.id   AF-A0A3B0V6N6-F1
#
_cell.length_a   1.000
_cell.length_b   1.000
_cell.length_c   1.000
_cell.angle_alpha   90.00
_cell.angle_beta   90.00
_cell.angle_gamma   90.00
#
_symmetry.space_group_name_H-M   'P 1'
#
loop_
_entity.id
_entity.type
_entity.pdbx_description
1 polymer ?
#
loop_
_entity_poly.entity_id
_entity_poly.type
_entity_poly.pdbx_seq_one_letter_code
_entity_poly.pdbx_strand_id
1 'polypeptide(L)'
;MNRAEKFWNRLSKNYDKHAKDKAFKLIIKKSKKHLKTNDIILDFACATGLYSFEFAENVKEIQAFDISSKMIGIARNKTKNNRVDNISFSRTTLFD
;
A
#
# COMPACT_ATOMS: atom_id res chain seq x y z
N MET A 1 -21.16 -8.01 2.24
CA MET A 1 -19.74 -7.98 1.79
C MET A 1 -19.71 -7.61 0.32
N ASN A 2 -19.13 -6.46 -0.03
CA ASN A 2 -19.14 -5.87 -1.37
C ASN A 2 -18.49 -6.81 -2.41
N ARG A 3 -19.05 -6.89 -3.63
CA ARG A 3 -18.53 -7.70 -4.75
C ARG A 3 -17.06 -7.37 -5.05
N ALA A 4 -16.69 -6.09 -4.95
CA ALA A 4 -15.31 -5.64 -5.14
C ALA A 4 -14.36 -6.21 -4.07
N GLU A 5 -14.75 -6.19 -2.80
CA GLU A 5 -13.93 -6.75 -1.72
C GLU A 5 -13.67 -8.25 -1.94
N LYS A 6 -14.69 -9.04 -2.31
CA LYS A 6 -14.51 -10.47 -2.59
C LYS A 6 -13.54 -10.72 -3.74
N PHE A 7 -13.60 -9.90 -4.79
CA PHE A 7 -12.69 -9.98 -5.92
C PHE A 7 -11.24 -9.73 -5.50
N TRP A 8 -10.98 -8.64 -4.78
CA TRP A 8 -9.63 -8.29 -4.32
C TRP A 8 -9.11 -9.25 -3.25
N ASN A 9 -9.97 -9.78 -2.38
CA ASN A 9 -9.60 -10.82 -1.45
C ASN A 9 -9.04 -12.07 -2.15
N ARG A 10 -9.63 -12.46 -3.28
CA ARG A 10 -9.17 -13.60 -4.09
C ARG A 10 -7.80 -13.35 -4.72
N LEU A 11 -7.55 -12.13 -5.21
CA LEU A 11 -6.28 -11.78 -5.87
C LEU A 11 -5.12 -11.56 -4.90
N SER A 12 -5.41 -11.24 -3.63
CA SER A 12 -4.42 -10.86 -2.61
C SER A 12 -3.18 -11.76 -2.53
N LYS A 13 -3.37 -13.08 -2.65
CA LYS A 13 -2.28 -14.07 -2.50
C LYS A 13 -1.14 -13.90 -3.51
N ASN A 14 -1.44 -13.49 -4.74
CA ASN A 14 -0.47 -13.39 -5.83
C ASN A 14 -0.29 -11.95 -6.33
N TYR A 15 -0.92 -10.97 -5.65
CA TYR A 15 -0.99 -9.59 -6.14
C TYR A 15 0.39 -9.01 -6.43
N ASP A 16 1.32 -9.08 -5.47
CA ASP A 16 2.70 -8.58 -5.62
C ASP A 16 3.42 -9.11 -6.86
N LYS A 17 3.24 -10.40 -7.18
CA LYS A 17 3.90 -11.06 -8.31
C LYS A 17 3.46 -10.44 -9.64
N HIS A 18 2.20 -10.03 -9.74
CA HIS A 18 1.62 -9.48 -10.96
C HIS A 18 1.70 -7.95 -11.02
N ALA A 19 1.67 -7.28 -9.88
CA ALA A 19 1.68 -5.81 -9.80
C ALA A 19 3.08 -5.19 -9.95
N LYS A 20 4.16 -5.94 -9.68
CA LYS A 20 5.55 -5.44 -9.81
C LYS A 20 6.08 -5.51 -11.25
N ASP A 21 5.48 -4.72 -12.14
CA ASP A 21 5.86 -4.65 -13.55
C ASP A 21 6.83 -3.48 -13.86
N LYS A 22 6.95 -3.10 -15.14
CA LYS A 22 7.76 -1.94 -15.56
C LYS A 22 7.16 -0.61 -15.09
N ALA A 23 5.84 -0.49 -15.03
CA ALA A 23 5.15 0.72 -14.57
C ALA A 23 5.40 0.95 -13.09
N PHE A 24 5.38 -0.11 -12.26
CA PHE A 24 5.72 -0.05 -10.83
C PHE A 24 7.06 0.66 -10.58
N LYS A 25 8.13 0.20 -11.27
CA LYS A 25 9.47 0.80 -11.16
C LYS A 25 9.51 2.26 -11.63
N LEU A 26 8.80 2.57 -12.71
CA LEU A 26 8.77 3.93 -13.27
C LEU A 26 8.06 4.91 -12.34
N ILE A 27 6.93 4.49 -11.75
CA ILE A 27 6.15 5.29 -10.81
C ILE A 27 7.00 5.60 -9.57
N ILE A 28 7.70 4.62 -9.00
CA ILE A 28 8.59 4.85 -7.85
C ILE A 28 9.67 5.87 -8.19
N LYS A 29 10.38 5.66 -9.31
CA LYS A 29 11.48 6.54 -9.74
C LYS A 29 11.02 7.98 -9.97
N LYS A 30 9.83 8.19 -10.52
CA LYS A 30 9.28 9.53 -10.76
C LYS A 30 8.77 10.16 -9.47
N SER A 31 8.03 9.41 -8.65
CA SER A 31 7.36 9.93 -7.45
C SER A 31 8.36 10.33 -6.37
N LYS A 32 9.42 9.53 -6.13
CA LYS A 32 10.43 9.80 -5.09
C LYS A 32 11.09 11.19 -5.21
N LYS A 33 11.12 11.77 -6.41
CA LYS A 33 11.69 13.12 -6.66
C LYS A 33 10.84 14.26 -6.08
N HIS A 34 9.59 13.98 -5.77
CA HIS A 34 8.63 14.95 -5.27
C HIS A 34 8.34 14.78 -3.77
N LEU A 35 8.87 13.72 -3.14
CA LEU A 35 8.69 13.43 -1.72
C LEU A 35 9.78 14.10 -0.89
N LYS A 36 9.38 14.58 0.28
CA LYS A 36 10.26 15.16 1.31
C LYS A 36 10.07 14.41 2.62
N THR A 37 11.12 14.36 3.43
CA THR A 37 11.14 13.64 4.71
C THR A 37 10.07 14.07 5.71
N ASN A 38 9.50 15.27 5.55
CA ASN A 38 8.43 15.78 6.42
C ASN A 38 7.02 15.59 5.86
N ASP A 39 6.88 15.01 4.66
CA ASP A 39 5.58 14.81 4.03
C ASP A 39 4.79 13.72 4.75
N ILE A 40 3.47 13.90 4.80
CA ILE A 40 2.50 12.88 5.20
C ILE A 40 1.71 12.54 3.95
N ILE A 41 1.72 11.28 3.53
CA ILE A 41 1.10 10.85 2.27
C ILE A 41 -0.04 9.86 2.47
N LEU A 42 -0.99 9.91 1.55
CA LEU A 42 -2.12 8.96 1.47
C LEU A 42 -1.89 7.98 0.30
N ASP A 43 -1.83 6.68 0.61
CA ASP A 43 -1.85 5.59 -0.37
C ASP A 43 -3.28 5.03 -0.46
N PHE A 44 -4.05 5.59 -1.39
CA PHE A 44 -5.43 5.20 -1.64
C PHE A 44 -5.52 3.90 -2.45
N ALA A 45 -6.35 2.96 -2.00
CA ALA A 45 -6.46 1.61 -2.59
C ALA A 45 -5.09 0.91 -2.64
N CYS A 46 -4.42 0.89 -1.49
CA CYS A 46 -3.00 0.52 -1.35
C CYS A 46 -2.69 -0.95 -1.66
N ALA A 47 -3.72 -1.80 -1.84
CA ALA A 47 -3.60 -3.25 -1.96
C ALA A 47 -2.69 -3.81 -0.85
N THR A 48 -1.66 -4.57 -1.22
CA THR A 48 -0.70 -5.17 -0.26
C THR A 48 0.41 -4.21 0.19
N GLY A 49 0.27 -2.91 -0.07
CA GLY A 49 1.15 -1.84 0.39
C GLY A 49 2.41 -1.61 -0.44
N LEU A 50 2.44 -2.06 -1.71
CA LEU A 50 3.66 -2.04 -2.53
C LEU A 50 4.33 -0.66 -2.61
N TYR A 51 3.56 0.39 -2.90
CA TYR A 51 4.09 1.74 -2.99
C TYR A 51 4.39 2.34 -1.61
N SER A 52 3.51 2.12 -0.63
CA SER A 52 3.75 2.49 0.77
C SER A 52 5.14 2.05 1.26
N PHE A 53 5.53 0.78 1.05
CA PHE A 53 6.85 0.29 1.48
C PHE A 53 8.01 0.98 0.75
N GLU A 54 7.84 1.29 -0.53
CA GLU A 54 8.90 1.93 -1.33
C GLU A 54 9.10 3.40 -0.95
N PHE A 55 8.05 4.07 -0.44
CA PHE A 55 8.09 5.48 -0.08
C PHE A 55 8.37 5.73 1.40
N ALA A 56 8.30 4.71 2.25
CA ALA A 56 8.47 4.82 3.70
C ALA A 56 9.76 5.52 4.13
N GLU A 57 10.88 5.29 3.43
CA GLU A 57 12.17 5.92 3.73
C GLU A 57 12.26 7.39 3.31
N ASN A 58 11.27 7.91 2.58
CA ASN A 58 11.31 9.24 1.97
C ASN A 58 10.33 10.23 2.60
N VAL A 59 9.49 9.80 3.53
CA VAL A 59 8.37 10.59 4.09
C VAL A 59 8.25 10.39 5.60
N LYS A 60 7.52 11.29 6.26
CA LYS A 60 7.29 11.23 7.70
C LYS A 60 6.34 10.11 8.06
N GLU A 61 5.22 10.02 7.34
CA GLU A 61 4.14 9.07 7.63
C GLU A 61 3.39 8.71 6.35
N ILE A 62 2.91 7.46 6.29
CA ILE A 62 2.05 6.95 5.23
C ILE A 62 0.75 6.44 5.85
N GLN A 63 -0.36 7.04 5.44
CA GLN A 63 -1.69 6.52 5.69
C GLN A 63 -2.13 5.73 4.47
N ALA A 64 -2.43 4.46 4.65
CA ALA A 64 -2.73 3.56 3.55
C ALA A 64 -4.00 2.78 3.84
N PHE A 65 -4.88 2.69 2.84
CA PHE A 65 -6.10 1.90 2.99
C PHE A 65 -6.57 1.22 1.74
N ASP A 66 -7.30 0.13 1.96
CA ASP A 66 -7.92 -0.68 0.92
C ASP A 66 -9.19 -1.33 1.48
N ILE A 67 -10.19 -1.53 0.63
CA ILE A 67 -11.44 -2.19 1.00
C ILE A 67 -11.24 -3.67 1.33
N SER A 68 -10.14 -4.27 0.86
CA SER A 68 -9.85 -5.69 0.93
C SER A 68 -9.20 -6.07 2.25
N SER A 69 -9.96 -6.78 3.09
CA SER A 69 -9.47 -7.38 4.35
C SER A 69 -8.22 -8.25 4.16
N LYS A 70 -8.13 -9.03 3.07
CA LYS A 70 -6.94 -9.86 2.82
C LYS A 70 -5.74 -9.05 2.36
N MET A 71 -5.94 -8.00 1.56
CA MET A 71 -4.85 -7.11 1.14
C MET A 71 -4.22 -6.42 2.36
N ILE A 72 -5.06 -5.81 3.21
CA ILE A 72 -4.62 -5.15 4.44
C ILE A 72 -3.97 -6.13 5.42
N GLY A 73 -4.48 -7.35 5.53
CA GLY A 73 -3.85 -8.40 6.34
C GLY A 73 -2.41 -8.70 5.89
N ILE A 74 -2.19 -8.81 4.57
CA ILE A 74 -0.84 -9.01 4.00
C ILE A 74 0.03 -7.77 4.23
N ALA A 75 -0.49 -6.56 4.00
CA ALA A 75 0.23 -5.32 4.19
C ALA A 75 0.74 -5.16 5.63
N ARG A 76 -0.14 -5.37 6.62
CA ARG A 76 0.22 -5.35 8.05
C ARG A 76 1.25 -6.40 8.42
N ASN A 77 1.17 -7.60 7.84
CA ASN A 77 2.18 -8.64 8.06
C ASN A 77 3.56 -8.23 7.51
N LYS A 78 3.60 -7.59 6.33
CA LYS A 78 4.84 -7.03 5.77
C LYS A 78 5.41 -5.94 6.67
N THR A 79 4.58 -5.06 7.24
CA THR A 79 5.02 -4.02 8.19
C THR A 79 5.77 -4.63 9.36
N LYS A 80 5.20 -5.67 9.98
CA LYS A 80 5.84 -6.39 11.09
C LYS A 80 7.15 -7.05 10.68
N ASN A 81 7.17 -7.72 9.52
CA ASN A 81 8.35 -8.44 9.04
C ASN A 81 9.49 -7.51 8.63
N ASN A 82 9.16 -6.35 8.06
CA ASN A 82 10.13 -5.37 7.58
C ASN A 82 10.51 -4.33 8.64
N ARG A 83 9.85 -4.34 9.82
CA ARG A 83 10.06 -3.38 10.93
C ARG A 83 9.95 -1.93 10.46
N VAL A 84 8.89 -1.63 9.72
CA VAL A 84 8.59 -0.28 9.22
C VAL A 84 7.51 0.34 10.11
N ASP A 85 7.83 1.43 10.78
CA ASP A 85 6.96 1.95 11.84
C ASP A 85 6.11 3.16 11.40
N ASN A 86 6.41 3.75 10.23
CA ASN A 86 5.75 4.95 9.73
C ASN A 86 4.64 4.68 8.69
N ILE A 87 4.15 3.44 8.58
CA ILE A 87 3.03 3.09 7.71
C ILE A 87 1.84 2.56 8.52
N SER A 88 0.69 3.22 8.38
CA SER A 88 -0.58 2.79 8.98
C SER A 88 -1.51 2.22 7.92
N PHE A 89 -1.85 0.94 8.04
CA PHE A 89 -2.79 0.26 7.14
C PHE A 89 -4.18 0.08 7.78
N SER A 90 -5.22 0.60 7.14
CA SER A 90 -6.62 0.43 7.56
C SER A 90 -7.47 -0.24 6.47
N ARG A 91 -8.51 -0.97 6.89
CA ARG A 91 -9.54 -1.48 5.98
C ARG A 91 -10.73 -0.54 6.07
N THR A 92 -10.89 0.30 5.06
CA THR A 92 -11.94 1.31 4.99
C THR A 92 -12.25 1.62 3.53
N THR A 93 -13.33 2.34 3.27
CA THR A 93 -13.62 2.94 1.98
C THR A 93 -13.20 4.41 1.94
N LEU A 94 -13.25 5.02 0.75
CA LEU A 94 -13.00 6.47 0.61
C LEU A 94 -14.09 7.33 1.25
N PHE A 95 -15.26 6.76 1.50
CA PHE A 95 -16.46 7.46 1.95
C PHE A 95 -16.89 7.08 3.38
N ASP A 96 -16.05 6.31 4.07
CA ASP A 96 -16.26 5.98 5.48
C ASP A 96 -15.94 7.18 6.37
#